data_AF-A0A1Q6IFM1-F1
#
_entry.id   AF-A0A1Q6IFM1-F1
#
_cell.length_a   1.000
_cell.length_b   1.000
_cell.length_c   1.000
_cell.angle_alpha   90.00
_cell.angle_beta   90.00
_cell.angle_gamma   90.00
#
_symmetry.space_group_name_H-M   'P 1'
#
loop_
_entity.id
_entity.type
_entity.pdbx_description
1 polymer ?
#
loop_
_entity_poly.entity_id
_entity_poly.type
_entity_poly.pdbx_seq_one_letter_code
_entity_poly.pdbx_strand_id
1 'polypeptide(L)' 'MRKKEVITNIRANKRRDNADDILVDDELYAERYYIERTDAWVDSFRTVLNRFDTTVSSRTSWNYLAFAILLLKKISRK' A
#
# COMPACT_ATOMS: atom_id res chain seq x y z
N MET A 1 -21.21 -15.82 -2.74
CA MET A 1 -19.95 -15.03 -2.77
C MET A 1 -19.71 -14.48 -1.36
N ARG A 2 -18.60 -14.84 -0.69
CA ARG A 2 -18.25 -14.24 0.61
C ARG A 2 -17.88 -12.78 0.38
N LYS A 3 -18.52 -11.84 1.09
CA LYS A 3 -18.03 -10.46 1.17
C LYS A 3 -16.60 -10.55 1.75
N LYS A 4 -15.60 -10.18 0.96
CA LYS A 4 -14.25 -9.97 1.48
C LYS A 4 -14.34 -8.67 2.29
N GLU A 5 -14.52 -8.80 3.59
CA GLU A 5 -14.40 -7.65 4.48
C GLU A 5 -12.94 -7.18 4.44
N VAL A 6 -12.74 -5.89 4.20
CA VAL A 6 -11.41 -5.30 4.18
C VAL A 6 -10.99 -5.11 5.64
N ILE A 7 -10.13 -6.00 6.13
CA ILE A 7 -9.55 -5.88 7.47
C ILE A 7 -8.53 -4.75 7.42
N THR A 8 -8.65 -3.78 8.32
CA THR A 8 -7.75 -2.63 8.37
C THR A 8 -6.44 -3.03 9.06
N ASN A 9 -5.31 -2.91 8.36
CA ASN A 9 -3.97 -3.16 8.92
C ASN A 9 -3.47 -1.99 9.79
N ILE A 10 -4.32 -1.52 10.71
CA ILE A 10 -4.02 -0.36 11.57
C ILE A 10 -3.56 -0.88 12.92
N ARG A 11 -2.42 -0.35 13.40
CA ARG A 11 -1.94 -0.65 14.75
C ARG A 11 -2.99 -0.25 15.79
N ALA A 12 -3.37 -1.19 16.64
CA ALA A 12 -4.22 -0.92 17.79
C ALA A 12 -3.62 0.23 18.62
N ASN A 13 -4.40 1.30 18.77
CA ASN A 13 -3.99 2.46 19.54
C ASN A 13 -4.05 2.12 21.04
N LYS A 14 -2.89 2.10 21.70
CA LYS A 14 -2.77 1.78 23.14
C LYS A 14 -3.50 2.76 24.07
N ARG A 15 -3.97 3.91 23.54
CA ARG A 15 -4.79 4.90 24.26
C ARG A 15 -6.30 4.67 24.14
N ARG A 16 -6.74 3.66 23.40
CA ARG A 16 -8.16 3.31 23.25
C ARG A 16 -8.51 2.30 24.35
N ASP A 17 -9.53 2.60 25.16
CA ASP A 17 -9.94 1.74 26.28
C ASP A 17 -10.52 0.39 25.86
N ASN A 18 -11.02 0.26 24.62
CA ASN A 18 -11.52 -1.00 24.06
C ASN A 18 -10.68 -1.41 22.85
N ALA A 19 -9.81 -2.41 23.01
CA ALA A 19 -9.05 -3.03 21.92
C ALA A 19 -9.75 -4.27 21.33
N ASP A 20 -10.77 -4.80 22.02
CA ASP A 20 -11.39 -6.11 21.72
C ASP A 20 -12.13 -6.16 20.37
N ASP A 21 -12.55 -5.02 19.83
CA ASP A 21 -13.21 -4.93 18.52
C ASP A 21 -12.23 -4.77 17.34
N ILE A 22 -10.92 -4.75 17.58
CA ILE A 22 -9.93 -4.58 16.52
C ILE A 22 -9.62 -5.97 15.95
N LEU A 23 -10.29 -6.30 14.85
CA LEU A 23 -9.92 -7.44 14.01
C LEU A 23 -8.55 -7.17 13.38
N VAL A 24 -7.54 -7.89 13.85
CA VAL A 24 -6.18 -7.88 13.28
C VAL A 24 -5.95 -9.23 12.62
N ASP A 25 -5.50 -9.19 11.37
CA ASP A 25 -4.94 -10.36 10.70
C ASP A 25 -3.46 -10.44 11.07
N ASP A 26 -3.08 -11.45 11.86
CA ASP A 26 -1.73 -11.57 12.43
C ASP A 26 -0.64 -11.70 11.35
N GLU A 27 -0.93 -12.37 10.24
CA GLU A 27 0.00 -12.55 9.13
C GLU A 27 0.20 -11.21 8.39
N LEU A 28 -0.90 -10.53 8.07
CA LEU A 28 -0.87 -9.20 7.45
C LEU A 28 -0.21 -8.14 8.35
N TYR A 29 -0.40 -8.26 9.66
CA TYR A 29 0.16 -7.35 10.65
C TYR A 29 1.67 -7.57 10.85
N ALA A 30 2.13 -8.82 10.76
CA ALA A 30 3.56 -9.15 10.78
C ALA A 30 4.31 -8.52 9.59
N GLU A 31 3.71 -8.50 8.41
CA GLU A 31 4.32 -7.91 7.21
C GLU A 31 4.13 -6.39 7.05
N ARG A 32 3.40 -5.76 7.98
CA ARG A 32 3.01 -4.34 7.91
C ARG A 32 4.16 -3.40 7.59
N TYR A 33 5.32 -3.60 8.19
CA TYR A 33 6.49 -2.75 7.94
C TYR A 33 6.96 -2.79 6.47
N TYR A 34 6.96 -3.98 5.85
CA TYR A 34 7.36 -4.14 4.45
C TYR A 34 6.35 -3.51 3.51
N ILE A 35 5.05 -3.65 3.82
CA ILE A 35 3.95 -3.04 3.06
C ILE A 35 4.03 -1.52 3.17
N GLU A 36 4.06 -0.96 4.38
CA GLU A 36 4.15 0.50 4.62
C GLU A 36 5.40 1.10 3.95
N ARG A 37 6.54 0.42 4.01
CA ARG A 37 7.78 0.86 3.34
C ARG A 37 7.65 0.82 1.81
N THR A 38 6.98 -0.19 1.27
CA THR A 38 6.76 -0.32 -0.18
C THR A 38 5.71 0.67 -0.67
N ASP A 39 4.77 1.10 0.16
CA ASP A 39 3.75 2.10 -0.19
C ASP A 39 4.14 3.53 0.17
N ALA A 40 5.24 3.73 0.91
CA ALA A 40 5.72 5.04 1.33
C ALA A 40 6.00 6.00 0.16
N TRP A 41 6.38 5.48 -1.02
CA TRP A 41 6.54 6.32 -2.21
C TRP A 41 5.17 6.81 -2.72
N VAL A 42 4.14 5.95 -2.71
CA VAL A 42 2.77 6.34 -3.09
C VAL A 42 2.25 7.42 -2.15
N ASP A 43 2.53 7.29 -0.85
CA ASP A 43 2.20 8.30 0.16
C ASP A 43 2.87 9.66 -0.16
N SER A 44 4.18 9.63 -0.44
CA SER A 44 4.97 10.83 -0.77
C SER A 44 4.47 11.56 -2.02
N PHE A 45 3.93 10.80 -2.99
CA PHE A 45 3.35 11.35 -4.22
C PHE A 45 1.81 11.47 -4.18
N ARG A 46 1.16 11.18 -3.04
CA ARG A 46 -0.31 11.12 -2.93
C ARG A 46 -0.97 12.41 -3.38
N THR A 47 -0.40 13.56 -3.03
CA THR A 47 -0.94 14.88 -3.42
C THR A 47 -0.88 15.09 -4.93
N VAL A 48 0.20 14.66 -5.59
CA VAL A 48 0.35 14.77 -7.05
C VAL A 48 -0.62 13.81 -7.75
N LEU A 49 -0.67 12.56 -7.30
CA LEU A 49 -1.58 11.54 -7.85
C LEU A 49 -3.04 11.92 -7.64
N ASN A 50 -3.44 12.40 -6.46
CA ASN A 50 -4.83 12.82 -6.23
C ASN A 50 -5.24 14.07 -7.01
N ARG A 51 -4.28 14.94 -7.38
CA ARG A 51 -4.56 16.21 -8.08
C ARG A 51 -4.59 16.05 -9.60
N PHE A 52 -3.68 15.27 -10.16
CA PHE A 52 -3.55 15.09 -11.61
C PHE A 52 -4.09 13.74 -12.11
N ASP A 53 -4.27 12.78 -11.20
CA ASP A 53 -4.48 11.38 -11.55
C ASP A 53 -5.66 10.73 -10.83
N THR A 54 -6.84 11.02 -11.35
CA THR A 54 -8.12 10.62 -10.75
C THR A 54 -8.61 9.25 -11.22
N THR A 55 -8.03 8.67 -12.27
CA THR A 55 -8.52 7.40 -12.83
C THR A 55 -7.76 6.17 -12.29
N VAL A 56 -8.47 5.05 -12.12
CA VAL A 56 -7.84 3.79 -11.68
C VAL A 56 -6.93 3.22 -12.77
N SER A 57 -7.28 3.42 -14.04
CA SER A 57 -6.48 2.99 -15.19
C SER A 57 -5.12 3.67 -15.20
N SER A 58 -5.08 4.98 -15.00
CA SER A 58 -3.82 5.73 -14.98
C SER A 58 -2.93 5.35 -13.80
N ARG A 59 -3.50 5.13 -12.61
CA ARG A 59 -2.76 4.59 -11.45
C ARG A 59 -2.09 3.25 -11.75
N THR A 60 -2.80 2.35 -12.44
CA THR A 60 -2.25 1.05 -12.83
C THR A 60 -1.12 1.22 -13.85
N SER A 61 -1.30 2.09 -14.84
CA SER A 61 -0.29 2.40 -15.86
C SER A 61 1.00 2.95 -15.27
N TRP A 62 0.92 3.85 -14.27
CA TRP A 62 2.11 4.37 -13.58
C TRP A 62 2.87 3.30 -12.80
N ASN A 63 2.17 2.37 -12.17
CA ASN A 63 2.82 1.23 -11.52
C ASN A 63 3.58 0.37 -12.53
N TYR A 64 2.97 0.05 -13.67
CA TYR A 64 3.65 -0.68 -14.74
C TYR A 64 4.87 0.06 -15.27
N LEU A 65 4.77 1.38 -15.46
CA LEU A 65 5.90 2.19 -15.91
C LEU A 65 7.05 2.20 -14.90
N ALA A 66 6.74 2.34 -13.60
CA ALA A 66 7.73 2.28 -12.53
C ALA A 66 8.48 0.93 -12.51
N PHE A 67 7.74 -0.18 -12.61
CA PHE A 67 8.34 -1.51 -12.66
C PHE A 67 9.15 -1.75 -13.94
N ALA A 68 8.67 -1.26 -15.09
CA ALA A 68 9.43 -1.33 -16.34
C ALA A 68 10.77 -0.60 -16.23
N ILE A 69 10.79 0.61 -15.67
CA ILE A 69 12.02 1.40 -15.45
C ILE A 69 12.96 0.68 -14.47
N LEU A 70 12.44 0.12 -13.37
CA LEU A 70 13.23 -0.64 -12.40
C LEU A 70 13.87 -1.88 -13.04
N LEU A 71 13.11 -2.61 -13.86
CA LEU A 71 13.59 -3.77 -14.59
C LEU A 71 14.68 -3.38 -15.60
N LEU A 72 14.45 -2.34 -16.40
CA LEU A 72 15.43 -1.81 -17.36
C LEU A 72 16.71 -1.37 -16.67
N LYS A 73 16.62 -0.68 -15.52
CA LYS A 73 17.79 -0.31 -14.70
C LYS A 73 18.56 -1.53 -14.20
N LYS A 74 17.87 -2.61 -13.85
CA LYS A 74 18.53 -3.85 -13.39
C LYS A 74 19.24 -4.57 -14.53
N ILE A 75 18.64 -4.60 -15.72
CA ILE A 75 19.23 -5.20 -16.93
C ILE A 75 20.44 -4.36 -17.40
N SER A 76 20.30 -3.04 -17.45
CA SER A 76 21.36 -2.13 -17.91
C SER A 76 22.57 -2.03 -16.97
N ARG A 77 22.44 -2.46 -15.71
CA ARG A 77 23.55 -2.53 -14.74
C ARG A 77 24.31 -3.86 -14.79
N LYS A 78 23.91 -4.76 -15.69
CA LYS A 78 24.58 -6.02 -16.00
C LYS A 78 25.38 -5.87 -17.28
#